data_AF-A0A2E4IV62-F1
#
_entry.id   AF-A0A2E4IV62-F1
#
_cell.length_a   1.000
_cell.length_b   1.000
_cell.length_c   1.000
_cell.angle_alpha   90.00
_cell.angle_beta   90.00
_cell.angle_gamma   90.00
#
_symmetry.space_group_name_H-M   'P 1'
#
loop_
_entity.id
_entity.type
_entity.pdbx_description
1 polymer ?
#
loop_
_entity_poly.entity_id
_entity_poly.type
_entity_poly.pdbx_seq_one_letter_code
_entity_poly.pdbx_strand_id
1 'polypeptide(L)'
;MIDSSFKSLGSSFLHDLSMKSWQRGIVNFFSESIPFSFSSGNEYADLVVKMIQLFSDHLNQSINIVEFGSGNGVFAKKCIQKLNDSSVSFHYLVTENIPSLVAYFDSIPIISHSNHVESKLVDIHNVQLDQPFHVGILTYLLDTFPVKTLELIEGQLFEWMVSVSVKDDAILQFMCDGDLVTWKKADIDVFLSNPIDDNMLPVLSRIHDCLDIVWESQPCSALVLDSTGILDAWLQKQSKTDQGFFNFSSAWWEMLDSLQTQMADNFMLLCYDFSSINVSQSKDYLDSFGRFGICYFYSIPFFLLQEYCDRHNLQFISSQFPDSENQIGVITYLKSMTFKRDVTALLDTTEPGQDVYGYTLKIQEANSLDLCLEFVREAKQSLTLDQQSDYVFLFSIASKLYEFGCYDQVIHYTDFILFDYVGFSLNAILLKSKALRKTGFIKDALSLVDMGLKHASSYDLLYLEKAFIAQELNQMDVVKESLTLYFDTVMVNPQWQLLNLLKSL
;
A
#
# COMPACT_ATOMS: atom_id res chain seq x y z
N MET A 1 -1.61 -20.35 -24.40
CA MET A 1 -0.21 -19.90 -24.23
C MET A 1 -0.28 -18.41 -24.04
N ILE A 2 0.45 -17.89 -23.05
CA ILE A 2 0.51 -16.45 -22.82
C ILE A 2 1.15 -15.75 -24.01
N ASP A 3 0.68 -14.54 -24.30
CA ASP A 3 1.20 -13.72 -25.38
C ASP A 3 2.54 -13.13 -24.97
N SER A 4 3.63 -13.64 -25.57
CA SER A 4 5.00 -13.22 -25.30
C SER A 4 5.47 -12.08 -26.22
N SER A 5 4.57 -11.33 -26.84
CA SER A 5 4.92 -10.10 -27.54
C SER A 5 5.34 -9.01 -26.55
N PHE A 6 6.19 -8.08 -26.99
CA PHE A 6 6.54 -6.90 -26.21
C PHE A 6 5.34 -5.98 -26.09
N LYS A 7 5.03 -5.57 -24.86
CA LYS A 7 3.93 -4.65 -24.53
C LYS A 7 4.40 -3.58 -23.58
N SER A 8 3.72 -2.42 -23.60
CA SER A 8 3.80 -1.42 -22.55
C SER A 8 3.58 -2.06 -21.17
N LEU A 9 4.31 -1.62 -20.15
CA LEU A 9 4.23 -2.18 -18.80
C LEU A 9 2.80 -2.24 -18.26
N GLY A 10 2.04 -1.14 -18.32
CA GLY A 10 0.65 -1.05 -17.87
C GLY A 10 -0.36 -1.85 -18.70
N SER A 11 0.05 -2.40 -19.86
CA SER A 11 -0.76 -3.33 -20.67
C SER A 11 -0.14 -4.73 -20.74
N SER A 12 0.87 -4.96 -19.90
CA SER A 12 1.59 -6.22 -19.86
C SER A 12 0.94 -7.21 -18.91
N PHE A 13 1.27 -8.47 -19.13
CA PHE A 13 0.88 -9.55 -18.24
C PHE A 13 1.38 -9.37 -16.79
N LEU A 14 2.49 -8.65 -16.56
CA LEU A 14 2.98 -8.36 -15.20
C LEU A 14 2.05 -7.42 -14.44
N HIS A 15 1.60 -6.36 -15.10
CA HIS A 15 0.65 -5.41 -14.50
C HIS A 15 -0.68 -6.12 -14.20
N ASP A 16 -1.18 -6.93 -15.14
CA ASP A 16 -2.39 -7.73 -14.94
C ASP A 16 -2.28 -8.68 -13.73
N LEU A 17 -1.14 -9.36 -13.57
CA LEU A 17 -0.90 -10.23 -12.43
C LEU A 17 -0.79 -9.45 -11.11
N SER A 18 -0.10 -8.31 -11.11
CA SER A 18 -0.02 -7.40 -9.97
C SER A 18 -1.42 -7.00 -9.50
N MET A 19 -2.26 -6.51 -10.43
CA MET A 19 -3.63 -6.07 -10.16
C MET A 19 -4.52 -7.21 -9.65
N LYS A 20 -4.44 -8.40 -10.26
CA LYS A 20 -5.17 -9.58 -9.76
C LYS A 20 -4.74 -9.98 -8.36
N SER A 21 -3.45 -9.89 -8.07
CA SER A 21 -2.92 -10.28 -6.76
C SER A 21 -3.52 -9.45 -5.62
N TRP A 22 -3.90 -8.19 -5.88
CA TRP A 22 -4.53 -7.28 -4.92
C TRP A 22 -5.95 -7.69 -4.51
N GLN A 23 -6.59 -8.60 -5.23
CA GLN A 23 -7.86 -9.20 -4.81
C GLN A 23 -7.71 -10.01 -3.50
N ARG A 24 -6.48 -10.39 -3.11
CA ARG A 24 -6.18 -10.99 -1.80
C ARG A 24 -6.27 -9.99 -0.65
N GLY A 25 -6.33 -8.69 -0.96
CA GLY A 25 -6.44 -7.60 0.02
C GLY A 25 -5.19 -7.46 0.89
N ILE A 26 -5.40 -7.14 2.17
CA ILE A 26 -4.34 -6.85 3.15
C ILE A 26 -3.30 -7.97 3.26
N VAL A 27 -3.66 -9.19 2.89
CA VAL A 27 -2.78 -10.36 2.91
C VAL A 27 -1.53 -10.15 2.06
N ASN A 28 -1.63 -9.40 0.96
CA ASN A 28 -0.48 -9.07 0.09
C ASN A 28 0.68 -8.43 0.87
N PHE A 29 0.39 -7.54 1.83
CA PHE A 29 1.42 -6.86 2.61
C PHE A 29 2.31 -7.84 3.37
N PHE A 30 1.74 -8.99 3.74
CA PHE A 30 2.44 -10.01 4.50
C PHE A 30 3.03 -11.10 3.60
N SER A 31 2.31 -11.53 2.57
CA SER A 31 2.74 -12.64 1.70
C SER A 31 3.83 -12.21 0.71
N GLU A 32 3.74 -11.00 0.18
CA GLU A 32 4.69 -10.46 -0.80
C GLU A 32 5.81 -9.63 -0.15
N SER A 33 5.77 -9.48 1.18
CA SER A 33 6.72 -8.65 1.95
C SER A 33 6.73 -7.18 1.51
N ILE A 34 5.55 -6.63 1.18
CA ILE A 34 5.41 -5.20 0.89
C ILE A 34 5.63 -4.44 2.19
N PRO A 35 6.52 -3.43 2.22
CA PRO A 35 6.74 -2.63 3.42
C PRO A 35 5.47 -1.89 3.81
N PHE A 36 5.18 -1.85 5.11
CA PHE A 36 4.14 -0.96 5.63
C PHE A 36 4.61 0.48 5.49
N SER A 37 3.79 1.31 4.86
CA SER A 37 4.04 2.74 4.75
C SER A 37 3.52 3.49 5.99
N PHE A 38 4.17 4.63 6.29
CA PHE A 38 3.76 5.58 7.31
C PHE A 38 2.48 6.35 6.94
N SER A 39 1.92 6.14 5.73
CA SER A 39 0.67 6.72 5.24
C SER A 39 -0.58 6.43 6.07
N SER A 40 -0.55 5.40 6.91
CA SER A 40 -1.66 5.13 7.85
C SER A 40 -1.37 5.60 9.28
N GLY A 41 -0.23 6.26 9.49
CA GLY A 41 0.27 6.72 10.78
C GLY A 41 -0.45 7.96 11.33
N ASN A 42 -0.37 8.18 12.64
CA ASN A 42 -0.95 9.37 13.26
C ASN A 42 -0.22 10.66 12.87
N GLU A 43 1.09 10.60 12.61
CA GLU A 43 1.89 11.75 12.18
C GLU A 43 1.44 12.27 10.80
N TYR A 44 1.25 11.38 9.84
CA TYR A 44 0.73 11.77 8.52
C TYR A 44 -0.71 12.29 8.59
N ALA A 45 -1.57 11.64 9.40
CA ALA A 45 -2.93 12.14 9.63
C ALA A 45 -2.95 13.56 10.25
N ASP A 46 -2.05 13.85 11.20
CA ASP A 46 -1.90 15.18 11.78
C ASP A 46 -1.44 16.22 10.75
N LEU A 47 -0.47 15.86 9.91
CA LEU A 47 -0.01 16.71 8.80
C LEU A 47 -1.16 17.06 7.84
N VAL A 48 -1.93 16.06 7.42
CA VAL A 48 -3.09 16.25 6.51
C VAL A 48 -4.17 17.11 7.17
N VAL A 49 -4.49 16.87 8.43
CA VAL A 49 -5.49 17.68 9.16
C VAL A 49 -5.03 19.13 9.32
N LYS A 50 -3.74 19.39 9.56
CA LYS A 50 -3.18 20.76 9.56
C LYS A 50 -3.33 21.45 8.20
N MET A 51 -3.09 20.74 7.09
CA MET A 51 -3.32 21.30 5.75
C MET A 51 -4.80 21.61 5.51
N ILE A 52 -5.70 20.73 5.95
CA ILE A 52 -7.15 20.95 5.87
C ILE A 52 -7.57 22.17 6.70
N GLN A 53 -7.02 22.35 7.90
CA GLN A 53 -7.26 23.53 8.73
C GLN A 53 -6.82 24.82 8.04
N LEU A 54 -5.60 24.86 7.51
CA LEU A 54 -5.09 26.02 6.75
C LEU A 54 -5.97 26.33 5.54
N PHE A 55 -6.48 25.30 4.86
CA PHE A 55 -7.40 25.47 3.75
C PHE A 55 -8.78 25.97 4.21
N SER A 56 -9.27 25.47 5.35
CA SER A 56 -10.55 25.85 5.95
C SER A 56 -10.65 27.33 6.31
N ASP A 57 -9.54 27.96 6.70
CA ASP A 57 -9.49 29.38 7.05
C ASP A 57 -9.83 30.29 5.85
N HIS A 58 -9.77 29.76 4.63
CA HIS A 58 -10.17 30.43 3.40
C HIS A 58 -11.62 30.17 3.00
N LEU A 59 -12.35 29.37 3.77
CA LEU A 59 -13.75 29.01 3.53
C LEU A 59 -14.61 29.49 4.70
N ASN A 60 -15.78 30.06 4.39
CA ASN A 60 -16.76 30.46 5.40
C ASN A 60 -17.90 29.43 5.52
N GLN A 61 -17.58 28.14 5.32
CA GLN A 61 -18.56 27.06 5.27
C GLN A 61 -17.96 25.72 5.72
N SER A 62 -18.82 24.73 5.92
CA SER A 62 -18.39 23.36 6.17
C SER A 62 -17.66 22.79 4.96
N ILE A 63 -16.58 22.04 5.21
CA ILE A 63 -15.76 21.43 4.17
C ILE A 63 -16.30 20.05 3.83
N ASN A 64 -16.37 19.71 2.55
CA ASN A 64 -16.66 18.37 2.08
C ASN A 64 -15.32 17.71 1.75
N ILE A 65 -14.95 16.68 2.50
CA ILE A 65 -13.70 15.95 2.37
C ILE A 65 -14.03 14.59 1.76
N VAL A 66 -13.27 14.16 0.77
CA VAL A 66 -13.38 12.83 0.16
C VAL A 66 -12.01 12.16 0.19
N GLU A 67 -11.93 10.99 0.79
CA GLU A 67 -10.78 10.09 0.69
C GLU A 67 -11.07 9.04 -0.36
N PHE A 68 -10.27 9.02 -1.42
CA PHE A 68 -10.36 8.04 -2.50
C PHE A 68 -9.44 6.86 -2.23
N GLY A 69 -9.99 5.64 -2.32
CA GLY A 69 -9.21 4.42 -2.08
C GLY A 69 -8.75 4.29 -0.63
N SER A 70 -9.67 4.42 0.33
CA SER A 70 -9.36 4.46 1.77
C SER A 70 -8.81 3.13 2.31
N GLY A 71 -8.77 2.08 1.50
CA GLY A 71 -8.24 0.77 1.90
C GLY A 71 -9.01 0.21 3.09
N ASN A 72 -8.31 0.00 4.21
CA ASN A 72 -8.92 -0.52 5.44
C ASN A 72 -9.56 0.57 6.33
N GLY A 73 -9.52 1.84 5.93
CA GLY A 73 -10.11 2.96 6.65
C GLY A 73 -9.35 3.41 7.91
N VAL A 74 -8.13 2.89 8.16
CA VAL A 74 -7.33 3.28 9.33
C VAL A 74 -6.87 4.74 9.25
N PHE A 75 -6.46 5.20 8.06
CA PHE A 75 -6.09 6.59 7.85
C PHE A 75 -7.29 7.52 8.01
N ALA A 76 -8.42 7.22 7.34
CA ALA A 76 -9.70 7.90 7.51
C ALA A 76 -10.08 8.06 8.99
N LYS A 77 -10.06 6.96 9.76
CA LYS A 77 -10.36 6.94 11.20
C LYS A 77 -9.52 7.98 11.96
N LYS A 78 -8.21 8.02 11.73
CA LYS A 78 -7.28 8.95 12.42
C LYS A 78 -7.51 10.40 12.01
N CYS A 79 -7.72 10.66 10.72
CA CYS A 79 -8.07 11.98 10.21
C CYS A 79 -9.38 12.51 10.83
N ILE A 80 -10.42 11.68 10.86
CA ILE A 80 -11.72 12.05 11.44
C ILE A 80 -11.59 12.32 12.95
N GLN A 81 -10.83 11.51 13.69
CA GLN A 81 -10.55 11.76 15.12
C GLN A 81 -9.91 13.14 15.33
N LYS A 82 -8.84 13.43 14.60
CA LYS A 82 -8.12 14.71 14.72
C LYS A 82 -8.94 15.91 14.23
N LEU A 83 -9.80 15.72 13.21
CA LEU A 83 -10.73 16.77 12.75
C LEU A 83 -11.83 17.05 13.78
N ASN A 84 -12.37 16.01 14.44
CA ASN A 84 -13.36 16.17 15.52
C ASN A 84 -12.79 16.92 16.73
N ASP A 85 -11.49 16.79 17.00
CA ASP A 85 -10.79 17.54 18.04
C ASP A 85 -10.43 18.98 17.59
N SER A 86 -10.68 19.32 16.33
CA SER A 86 -10.39 20.64 15.75
C SER A 86 -11.62 21.56 15.71
N SER A 87 -11.42 22.82 15.31
CA SER A 87 -12.51 23.79 15.10
C SER A 87 -13.14 23.73 13.71
N VAL A 88 -12.66 22.85 12.83
CA VAL A 88 -13.11 22.74 11.45
C VAL A 88 -14.48 22.07 11.39
N SER A 89 -15.46 22.72 10.75
CA SER A 89 -16.72 22.06 10.38
C SER A 89 -16.50 21.26 9.10
N PHE A 90 -16.82 19.96 9.11
CA PHE A 90 -16.58 19.09 7.96
C PHE A 90 -17.68 18.03 7.77
N HIS A 91 -17.77 17.55 6.53
CA HIS A 91 -18.36 16.27 6.14
C HIS A 91 -17.24 15.42 5.52
N TYR A 92 -17.14 14.16 5.90
CA TYR A 92 -16.08 13.25 5.44
C TYR A 92 -16.69 12.05 4.71
N LEU A 93 -16.33 11.85 3.46
CA LEU A 93 -16.72 10.70 2.65
C LEU A 93 -15.53 9.75 2.50
N VAL A 94 -15.64 8.57 3.09
CA VAL A 94 -14.67 7.47 2.98
C VAL A 94 -15.07 6.61 1.79
N THR A 95 -14.17 6.41 0.83
CA THR A 95 -14.55 5.69 -0.41
C THR A 95 -13.60 4.56 -0.75
N GLU A 96 -14.15 3.54 -1.40
CA GLU A 96 -13.40 2.40 -1.92
C GLU A 96 -14.14 1.81 -3.14
N ASN A 97 -13.44 1.12 -4.03
CA ASN A 97 -14.05 0.44 -5.19
C ASN A 97 -14.38 -1.05 -4.91
N ILE A 98 -14.00 -1.56 -3.74
CA ILE A 98 -14.26 -2.93 -3.28
C ILE A 98 -15.48 -2.94 -2.33
N PRO A 99 -16.61 -3.60 -2.70
CA PRO A 99 -17.82 -3.60 -1.87
C PRO A 99 -17.63 -4.16 -0.45
N SER A 100 -16.78 -5.16 -0.27
CA SER A 100 -16.52 -5.75 1.05
C SER A 100 -15.76 -4.80 1.98
N LEU A 101 -14.89 -3.93 1.46
CA LEU A 101 -14.19 -2.91 2.25
C LEU A 101 -15.16 -1.78 2.64
N VAL A 102 -16.03 -1.34 1.72
CA VAL A 102 -17.08 -0.35 2.04
C VAL A 102 -18.00 -0.86 3.15
N ALA A 103 -18.46 -2.11 3.06
CA ALA A 103 -19.27 -2.73 4.11
C ALA A 103 -18.52 -2.88 5.44
N TYR A 104 -17.20 -3.05 5.40
CA TYR A 104 -16.38 -3.11 6.60
C TYR A 104 -16.32 -1.76 7.33
N PHE A 105 -16.38 -0.62 6.62
CA PHE A 105 -16.35 0.70 7.25
C PHE A 105 -17.48 0.91 8.27
N ASP A 106 -18.62 0.23 8.11
CA ASP A 106 -19.72 0.25 9.08
C ASP A 106 -19.34 -0.35 10.45
N SER A 107 -18.32 -1.21 10.47
CA SER A 107 -17.77 -1.78 11.70
C SER A 107 -16.82 -0.83 12.45
N ILE A 108 -16.34 0.24 11.80
CA ILE A 108 -15.47 1.25 12.43
C ILE A 108 -16.37 2.28 13.13
N PRO A 109 -16.39 2.36 14.48
CA PRO A 109 -17.39 3.15 15.19
C PRO A 109 -17.40 4.64 14.83
N ILE A 110 -16.23 5.24 14.58
CA ILE A 110 -16.15 6.67 14.24
C ILE A 110 -16.69 6.97 12.83
N ILE A 111 -16.71 5.98 11.94
CA ILE A 111 -17.28 6.11 10.61
C ILE A 111 -18.80 5.89 10.68
N SER A 112 -19.26 4.83 11.34
CA SER A 112 -20.67 4.44 11.32
C SER A 112 -21.60 5.21 12.27
N HIS A 113 -21.07 5.80 13.34
CA HIS A 113 -21.91 6.50 14.34
C HIS A 113 -21.86 8.03 14.21
N SER A 114 -21.09 8.55 13.25
CA SER A 114 -20.94 9.98 13.03
C SER A 114 -21.95 10.46 11.98
N ASN A 115 -22.68 11.53 12.29
CA ASN A 115 -23.68 12.12 11.37
C ASN A 115 -23.07 12.95 10.23
N HIS A 116 -21.76 13.15 10.26
CA HIS A 116 -20.98 13.94 9.29
C HIS A 116 -19.94 13.08 8.58
N VAL A 117 -19.99 11.75 8.75
CA VAL A 117 -19.13 10.80 8.06
C VAL A 117 -20.02 9.83 7.29
N GLU A 118 -19.65 9.56 6.05
CA GLU A 118 -20.33 8.62 5.17
C GLU A 118 -19.30 7.69 4.52
N SER A 119 -19.74 6.50 4.13
CA SER A 119 -18.97 5.55 3.33
C SER A 119 -19.68 5.28 2.01
N LYS A 120 -18.95 5.22 0.90
CA LYS A 120 -19.54 4.96 -0.43
C LYS A 120 -18.62 4.16 -1.35
N LEU A 121 -19.23 3.31 -2.16
CA LEU A 121 -18.55 2.66 -3.27
C LEU A 121 -18.29 3.69 -4.37
N VAL A 122 -17.02 4.01 -4.64
CA VAL A 122 -16.62 4.96 -5.69
C VAL A 122 -15.42 4.38 -6.45
N ASP A 123 -15.49 4.46 -7.77
CA ASP A 123 -14.38 4.17 -8.65
C ASP A 123 -13.71 5.50 -9.05
N ILE A 124 -12.41 5.64 -8.76
CA ILE A 124 -11.63 6.83 -9.08
C ILE A 124 -11.54 7.09 -10.60
N HIS A 125 -11.73 6.06 -11.43
CA HIS A 125 -11.75 6.22 -12.88
C HIS A 125 -13.07 6.83 -13.40
N ASN A 126 -14.13 6.81 -12.60
CA ASN A 126 -15.43 7.35 -12.96
C ASN A 126 -16.16 7.90 -11.73
N VAL A 127 -15.66 9.03 -11.22
CA VAL A 127 -16.13 9.62 -9.98
C VAL A 127 -17.50 10.27 -10.17
N GLN A 128 -18.46 9.85 -9.33
CA GLN A 128 -19.78 10.48 -9.22
C GLN A 128 -20.11 10.72 -7.76
N LEU A 129 -20.13 11.99 -7.37
CA LEU A 129 -20.43 12.41 -6.01
C LEU A 129 -21.78 13.12 -5.94
N ASP A 130 -22.45 12.98 -4.79
CA ASP A 130 -23.75 13.63 -4.58
C ASP A 130 -23.59 15.13 -4.32
N GLN A 131 -22.41 15.54 -3.85
CA GLN A 131 -22.02 16.93 -3.60
C GLN A 131 -20.58 17.16 -4.05
N PRO A 132 -20.24 18.37 -4.54
CA PRO A 132 -18.85 18.70 -4.83
C PRO A 132 -17.97 18.66 -3.57
N PHE A 133 -16.73 18.20 -3.74
CA PHE A 133 -15.76 18.16 -2.66
C PHE A 133 -14.88 19.41 -2.63
N HIS A 134 -14.51 19.80 -1.42
CA HIS A 134 -13.57 20.88 -1.15
C HIS A 134 -12.16 20.33 -0.92
N VAL A 135 -12.04 19.13 -0.33
CA VAL A 135 -10.76 18.45 -0.14
C VAL A 135 -10.85 17.04 -0.69
N GLY A 136 -9.96 16.68 -1.61
CA GLY A 136 -9.75 15.30 -2.05
C GLY A 136 -8.44 14.76 -1.48
N ILE A 137 -8.40 13.52 -1.06
CA ILE A 137 -7.19 12.84 -0.57
C ILE A 137 -6.94 11.59 -1.40
N LEU A 138 -5.72 11.49 -1.93
CA LEU A 138 -5.21 10.44 -2.81
C LEU A 138 -3.91 9.89 -2.20
N THR A 139 -4.00 8.87 -1.36
CA THR A 139 -2.83 8.29 -0.68
C THR A 139 -2.53 6.90 -1.25
N TYR A 140 -1.38 6.74 -1.91
CA TYR A 140 -0.99 5.53 -2.68
C TYR A 140 -2.11 5.07 -3.62
N LEU A 141 -2.60 6.02 -4.41
CA LEU A 141 -3.66 5.77 -5.40
C LEU A 141 -3.18 6.05 -6.82
N LEU A 142 -2.18 6.91 -7.01
CA LEU A 142 -1.71 7.23 -8.36
C LEU A 142 -0.85 6.10 -8.93
N ASP A 143 -0.18 5.34 -8.06
CA ASP A 143 0.60 4.15 -8.39
C ASP A 143 -0.26 2.92 -8.76
N THR A 144 -1.58 2.99 -8.61
CA THR A 144 -2.50 1.93 -9.06
C THR A 144 -2.84 2.01 -10.54
N PHE A 145 -2.51 3.12 -11.21
CA PHE A 145 -2.84 3.34 -12.61
C PHE A 145 -1.86 2.60 -13.54
N PRO A 146 -2.31 2.15 -14.73
CA PRO A 146 -1.41 1.55 -15.71
C PRO A 146 -0.41 2.59 -16.21
N VAL A 147 0.88 2.29 -16.11
CA VAL A 147 1.97 3.19 -16.51
C VAL A 147 2.76 2.67 -17.70
N LYS A 148 3.46 3.59 -18.36
CA LYS A 148 4.56 3.34 -19.29
C LYS A 148 5.85 3.76 -18.62
N THR A 149 6.92 2.97 -18.73
CA THR A 149 8.25 3.38 -18.27
C THR A 149 8.98 4.01 -19.46
N LEU A 150 9.35 5.27 -19.33
CA LEU A 150 9.96 6.08 -20.38
C LEU A 150 11.40 6.41 -20.03
N GLU A 151 12.22 6.51 -21.06
CA GLU A 151 13.62 6.92 -20.99
C GLU A 151 13.81 8.14 -21.92
N LEU A 152 14.39 9.20 -21.38
CA LEU A 152 14.79 10.39 -22.13
C LEU A 152 16.28 10.29 -22.45
N ILE A 153 16.65 10.35 -23.72
CA ILE A 153 18.05 10.40 -24.17
C ILE A 153 18.18 11.43 -25.28
N GLU A 154 19.02 12.45 -25.07
CA GLU A 154 19.32 13.45 -26.09
C GLU A 154 18.08 14.16 -26.68
N GLY A 155 17.04 14.34 -25.85
CA GLY A 155 15.76 14.91 -26.27
C GLY A 155 14.84 13.96 -27.03
N GLN A 156 15.16 12.66 -27.10
CA GLN A 156 14.32 11.61 -27.68
C GLN A 156 13.75 10.72 -26.58
N LEU A 157 12.50 10.27 -26.78
CA LEU A 157 11.85 9.35 -25.86
C LEU A 157 11.93 7.91 -26.36
N PHE A 158 12.17 7.00 -25.42
CA PHE A 158 12.07 5.56 -25.60
C PHE A 158 11.10 5.00 -24.56
N GLU A 159 10.28 4.04 -24.97
CA GLU A 159 9.42 3.29 -24.07
C GLU A 159 10.06 1.93 -23.80
N TRP A 160 10.19 1.57 -22.51
CA TRP A 160 10.60 0.24 -22.09
C TRP A 160 9.39 -0.69 -22.08
N MET A 161 9.41 -1.64 -23.00
CA MET A 161 8.38 -2.66 -23.15
C MET A 161 8.84 -4.00 -22.60
N VAL A 162 7.88 -4.79 -22.15
CA VAL A 162 8.11 -6.07 -21.50
C VAL A 162 7.43 -7.21 -22.25
N SER A 163 8.14 -8.32 -22.36
CA SER A 163 7.65 -9.61 -22.81
C SER A 163 7.75 -10.60 -21.65
N VAL A 164 6.71 -11.40 -21.46
CA VAL A 164 6.67 -12.43 -20.42
C VAL A 164 6.40 -13.79 -21.05
N SER A 165 7.17 -14.79 -20.63
CA SER A 165 6.94 -16.20 -20.97
C SER A 165 7.12 -17.07 -19.73
N VAL A 166 6.65 -18.32 -19.78
CA VAL A 166 6.91 -19.31 -18.71
C VAL A 166 8.24 -20.01 -19.00
N LYS A 167 9.12 -20.11 -18.00
CA LYS A 167 10.43 -20.79 -18.13
C LYS A 167 10.26 -22.25 -18.54
N ASP A 168 11.19 -22.75 -19.36
CA ASP A 168 11.20 -24.15 -19.82
C ASP A 168 11.32 -25.17 -18.69
N ASP A 169 12.02 -24.82 -17.62
CA ASP A 169 12.22 -25.64 -16.42
C ASP A 169 11.27 -25.28 -15.27
N ALA A 170 10.25 -24.45 -15.51
CA ALA A 170 9.28 -24.04 -14.50
C ALA A 170 8.56 -25.26 -13.89
N ILE A 171 8.60 -25.34 -12.56
CA ILE A 171 7.86 -26.32 -11.76
C ILE A 171 7.14 -25.56 -10.65
N LEU A 172 5.84 -25.76 -10.56
CA LEU A 172 4.99 -25.19 -9.53
C LEU A 172 4.28 -26.32 -8.77
N GLN A 173 4.40 -26.32 -7.45
CA GLN A 173 3.77 -27.31 -6.59
C GLN A 173 2.83 -26.63 -5.61
N PHE A 174 1.60 -27.14 -5.50
CA PHE A 174 0.54 -26.65 -4.62
C PHE A 174 -0.44 -27.77 -4.29
N MET A 175 -1.31 -27.55 -3.32
CA MET A 175 -2.35 -28.53 -2.95
C MET A 175 -3.66 -28.15 -3.63
N CYS A 176 -4.39 -29.14 -4.12
CA CYS A 176 -5.73 -28.99 -4.68
C CYS A 176 -6.56 -30.18 -4.23
N ASP A 177 -7.73 -29.92 -3.63
CA ASP A 177 -8.64 -30.95 -3.12
C ASP A 177 -7.95 -32.01 -2.21
N GLY A 178 -6.95 -31.58 -1.43
CA GLY A 178 -6.20 -32.45 -0.52
C GLY A 178 -5.09 -33.28 -1.17
N ASP A 179 -4.83 -33.12 -2.47
CA ASP A 179 -3.75 -33.78 -3.20
C ASP A 179 -2.65 -32.82 -3.63
N LEU A 180 -1.40 -33.30 -3.63
CA LEU A 180 -0.26 -32.54 -4.11
C LEU A 180 -0.27 -32.52 -5.65
N VAL A 181 -0.48 -31.35 -6.23
CA VAL A 181 -0.44 -31.11 -7.66
C VAL A 181 0.93 -30.53 -8.03
N THR A 182 1.48 -31.00 -9.15
CA THR A 182 2.70 -30.44 -9.74
C THR A 182 2.39 -30.01 -11.16
N TRP A 183 2.51 -28.71 -11.41
CA TRP A 183 2.41 -28.11 -12.73
C TRP A 183 3.80 -27.91 -13.32
N LYS A 184 3.92 -28.21 -14.62
CA LYS A 184 5.08 -27.86 -15.44
C LYS A 184 4.73 -26.68 -16.34
N LYS A 185 5.69 -26.21 -17.14
CA LYS A 185 5.49 -25.12 -18.11
C LYS A 185 4.14 -25.15 -18.84
N ALA A 186 3.76 -26.28 -19.44
CA ALA A 186 2.52 -26.37 -20.22
C ALA A 186 1.26 -26.13 -19.36
N ASP A 187 1.23 -26.64 -18.13
CA ASP A 187 0.10 -26.47 -17.22
C ASP A 187 0.02 -25.02 -16.71
N ILE A 188 1.18 -24.43 -16.37
CA ILE A 188 1.30 -23.02 -15.98
C ILE A 188 0.86 -22.12 -17.14
N ASP A 189 1.31 -22.38 -18.37
CA ASP A 189 0.90 -21.66 -19.57
C ASP A 189 -0.62 -21.70 -19.76
N VAL A 190 -1.26 -22.86 -19.56
CA VAL A 190 -2.71 -23.00 -19.65
C VAL A 190 -3.40 -22.22 -18.55
N PHE A 191 -2.95 -22.34 -17.30
CA PHE A 191 -3.51 -21.59 -16.17
C PHE A 191 -3.47 -20.08 -16.42
N LEU A 192 -2.31 -19.56 -16.79
CA LEU A 192 -2.09 -18.13 -17.02
C LEU A 192 -2.80 -17.57 -18.27
N SER A 193 -3.19 -18.43 -19.21
CA SER A 193 -3.97 -18.04 -20.39
C SER A 193 -5.47 -17.89 -20.12
N ASN A 194 -5.94 -18.30 -18.94
CA ASN A 194 -7.35 -18.27 -18.56
C ASN A 194 -7.62 -17.24 -17.45
N PRO A 195 -8.89 -16.83 -17.25
CA PRO A 195 -9.29 -16.15 -16.02
C PRO A 195 -8.84 -16.96 -14.80
N ILE A 196 -8.36 -16.25 -13.76
CA ILE A 196 -7.87 -16.85 -12.53
C ILE A 196 -8.99 -16.77 -11.52
N ASP A 197 -9.42 -17.92 -11.02
CA ASP A 197 -10.47 -18.00 -9.99
C ASP A 197 -9.93 -17.54 -8.62
N ASP A 198 -10.80 -16.99 -7.77
CA ASP A 198 -10.44 -16.44 -6.46
C ASP A 198 -9.72 -17.46 -5.55
N ASN A 199 -10.11 -18.72 -5.62
CA ASN A 199 -9.48 -19.81 -4.85
C ASN A 199 -8.04 -20.12 -5.31
N MET A 200 -7.66 -19.67 -6.50
CA MET A 200 -6.32 -19.86 -7.07
C MET A 200 -5.41 -18.64 -6.88
N LEU A 201 -5.92 -17.54 -6.32
CA LEU A 201 -5.11 -16.34 -6.03
C LEU A 201 -3.87 -16.62 -5.15
N PRO A 202 -3.89 -17.52 -4.15
CA PRO A 202 -2.69 -17.84 -3.37
C PRO A 202 -1.54 -18.42 -4.21
N VAL A 203 -1.85 -19.04 -5.34
CA VAL A 203 -0.85 -19.63 -6.24
C VAL A 203 0.00 -18.54 -6.91
N LEU A 204 -0.53 -17.32 -7.08
CA LEU A 204 0.14 -16.22 -7.78
C LEU A 204 1.49 -15.83 -7.16
N SER A 205 1.65 -15.90 -5.84
CA SER A 205 2.93 -15.60 -5.16
C SER A 205 4.09 -16.46 -5.64
N ARG A 206 3.81 -17.68 -6.09
CA ARG A 206 4.82 -18.64 -6.57
C ARG A 206 5.01 -18.61 -8.08
N ILE A 207 4.11 -17.95 -8.80
CA ILE A 207 4.14 -17.89 -10.26
C ILE A 207 5.28 -17.02 -10.74
N HIS A 208 5.59 -15.93 -10.04
CA HIS A 208 6.65 -15.01 -10.44
C HIS A 208 7.99 -15.72 -10.74
N ASP A 209 8.38 -16.67 -9.89
CA ASP A 209 9.63 -17.44 -10.07
C ASP A 209 9.59 -18.37 -11.30
N CYS A 210 8.40 -18.68 -11.81
CA CYS A 210 8.18 -19.48 -13.02
C CYS A 210 8.23 -18.66 -14.31
N LEU A 211 8.32 -17.33 -14.23
CA LEU A 211 8.27 -16.43 -15.39
C LEU A 211 9.66 -16.03 -15.85
N ASP A 212 9.86 -16.02 -17.16
CA ASP A 212 10.96 -15.33 -17.85
C ASP A 212 10.46 -13.96 -18.33
N ILE A 213 11.18 -12.91 -17.96
CA ILE A 213 10.78 -11.51 -18.17
C ILE A 213 11.89 -10.81 -18.96
N VAL A 214 11.56 -10.36 -20.17
CA VAL A 214 12.51 -9.70 -21.08
C VAL A 214 12.04 -8.27 -21.33
N TRP A 215 12.99 -7.33 -21.29
CA TRP A 215 12.74 -5.92 -21.52
C TRP A 215 13.45 -5.43 -22.78
N GLU A 216 12.80 -4.55 -23.53
CA GLU A 216 13.34 -3.90 -24.72
C GLU A 216 12.89 -2.43 -24.78
N SER A 217 13.79 -1.53 -25.11
CA SER A 217 13.46 -0.13 -25.35
C SER A 217 13.13 0.14 -26.82
N GLN A 218 12.08 0.91 -27.07
CA GLN A 218 11.69 1.30 -28.42
C GLN A 218 11.46 2.80 -28.54
N PRO A 219 11.94 3.46 -29.61
CA PRO A 219 11.68 4.88 -29.83
C PRO A 219 10.17 5.17 -29.87
N CYS A 220 9.74 6.22 -29.19
CA CYS A 220 8.35 6.63 -29.16
C CYS A 220 8.22 8.16 -29.32
N SER A 221 6.99 8.62 -29.59
CA SER A 221 6.68 10.03 -29.72
C SER A 221 5.71 10.47 -28.64
N ALA A 222 5.98 11.61 -28.00
CA ALA A 222 5.11 12.18 -26.98
C ALA A 222 3.66 12.32 -27.44
N LEU A 223 3.42 12.68 -28.70
CA LEU A 223 2.07 12.82 -29.27
C LEU A 223 1.28 11.50 -29.34
N VAL A 224 1.99 10.36 -29.44
CA VAL A 224 1.36 9.03 -29.43
C VAL A 224 1.05 8.58 -28.01
N LEU A 225 1.90 8.97 -27.05
CA LEU A 225 1.75 8.61 -25.65
C LEU A 225 0.71 9.47 -24.93
N ASP A 226 0.67 10.76 -25.25
CA ASP A 226 -0.10 11.78 -24.55
C ASP A 226 -0.86 12.67 -25.53
N SER A 227 -2.15 12.41 -25.67
CA SER A 227 -3.03 13.23 -26.53
C SER A 227 -3.27 14.63 -25.97
N THR A 228 -3.03 14.86 -24.68
CA THR A 228 -3.21 16.18 -24.06
C THR A 228 -2.08 17.13 -24.48
N GLY A 229 -0.89 16.61 -24.78
CA GLY A 229 0.31 17.38 -25.12
C GLY A 229 1.06 17.96 -23.92
N ILE A 230 0.75 17.51 -22.70
CA ILE A 230 1.50 17.89 -21.48
C ILE A 230 2.93 17.35 -21.56
N LEU A 231 3.08 16.08 -21.96
CA LEU A 231 4.40 15.46 -22.12
C LEU A 231 5.25 16.19 -23.17
N ASP A 232 4.64 16.59 -24.29
CA ASP A 232 5.34 17.36 -25.33
C ASP A 232 5.77 18.75 -24.83
N ALA A 233 4.88 19.46 -24.14
CA ALA A 233 5.21 20.77 -23.55
C ALA A 233 6.35 20.69 -22.54
N TRP A 234 6.37 19.63 -21.72
CA TRP A 234 7.44 19.38 -20.77
C TRP A 234 8.78 19.08 -21.48
N LEU A 235 8.78 18.23 -22.51
CA LEU A 235 9.98 17.89 -23.30
C LEU A 235 10.60 19.13 -23.95
N GLN A 236 9.79 20.08 -24.42
CA GLN A 236 10.29 21.32 -25.02
C GLN A 236 11.06 22.21 -24.03
N LYS A 237 10.87 22.02 -22.73
CA LYS A 237 11.61 22.74 -21.67
C LYS A 237 12.92 22.04 -21.28
N GLN A 238 13.12 20.78 -21.67
CA GLN A 238 14.30 20.01 -21.30
C GLN A 238 15.50 20.36 -22.19
N SER A 239 16.70 20.28 -21.61
CA SER A 239 17.96 20.35 -22.34
C SER A 239 18.18 19.08 -23.15
N LYS A 240 18.92 19.20 -24.25
CA LYS A 240 19.42 18.03 -25.02
C LYS A 240 20.40 17.17 -24.23
N THR A 241 20.89 17.65 -23.10
CA THR A 241 21.76 16.88 -22.21
C THR A 241 21.00 16.12 -21.14
N ASP A 242 19.70 16.36 -21.00
CA ASP A 242 18.90 15.72 -19.96
C ASP A 242 18.69 14.26 -20.33
N GLN A 243 18.90 13.41 -19.33
CA GLN A 243 18.79 11.97 -19.45
C GLN A 243 18.18 11.39 -18.19
N GLY A 244 17.36 10.36 -18.34
CA GLY A 244 16.82 9.65 -17.19
C GLY A 244 15.54 8.88 -17.48
N PHE A 245 15.05 8.22 -16.43
CA PHE A 245 13.87 7.37 -16.47
C PHE A 245 12.73 7.97 -15.66
N PHE A 246 11.51 7.76 -16.12
CA PHE A 246 10.29 8.13 -15.39
C PHE A 246 9.10 7.33 -15.89
N ASN A 247 8.08 7.15 -15.04
CA ASN A 247 6.82 6.57 -15.48
C ASN A 247 5.89 7.63 -16.04
N PHE A 248 4.95 7.21 -16.89
CA PHE A 248 3.93 8.06 -17.46
C PHE A 248 2.60 7.32 -17.58
N SER A 249 1.48 7.97 -17.24
CA SER A 249 0.14 7.46 -17.52
C SER A 249 -0.76 8.60 -18.01
N SER A 250 -1.42 8.41 -19.15
CA SER A 250 -2.47 9.32 -19.60
C SER A 250 -3.72 9.25 -18.71
N ALA A 251 -3.91 8.13 -18.01
CA ALA A 251 -5.06 7.93 -17.14
C ALA A 251 -5.02 8.83 -15.88
N TRP A 252 -3.84 9.34 -15.50
CA TRP A 252 -3.76 10.39 -14.47
C TRP A 252 -4.43 11.68 -14.92
N TRP A 253 -4.30 12.06 -16.19
CA TRP A 253 -4.94 13.26 -16.73
C TRP A 253 -6.46 13.08 -16.81
N GLU A 254 -6.91 11.92 -17.31
CA GLU A 254 -8.33 11.58 -17.36
C GLU A 254 -8.98 11.61 -15.97
N MET A 255 -8.29 11.07 -14.96
CA MET A 255 -8.74 11.09 -13.58
C MET A 255 -8.78 12.52 -13.00
N LEU A 256 -7.73 13.32 -13.19
CA LEU A 256 -7.72 14.71 -12.70
C LEU A 256 -8.79 15.57 -13.38
N ASP A 257 -9.00 15.41 -14.69
CA ASP A 257 -10.05 16.10 -15.44
C ASP A 257 -11.45 15.66 -14.97
N SER A 258 -11.64 14.36 -14.68
CA SER A 258 -12.89 13.83 -14.11
C SER A 258 -13.16 14.42 -12.73
N LEU A 259 -12.16 14.44 -11.84
CA LEU A 259 -12.27 15.02 -10.51
C LEU A 259 -12.60 16.52 -10.55
N GLN A 260 -12.06 17.29 -11.49
CA GLN A 260 -12.38 18.71 -11.65
C GLN A 260 -13.88 18.97 -11.83
N THR A 261 -14.63 18.03 -12.42
CA THR A 261 -16.09 18.15 -12.56
C THR A 261 -16.85 17.97 -11.24
N GLN A 262 -16.20 17.40 -10.23
CA GLN A 262 -16.74 17.08 -8.91
C GLN A 262 -16.15 17.97 -7.81
N MET A 263 -15.25 18.89 -8.14
CA MET A 263 -14.63 19.82 -7.21
C MET A 263 -15.49 21.07 -6.99
N ALA A 264 -15.47 21.61 -5.77
CA ALA A 264 -16.00 22.94 -5.48
C ALA A 264 -15.11 24.06 -6.07
N ASP A 265 -15.65 25.28 -6.17
CA ASP A 265 -14.93 26.45 -6.73
C ASP A 265 -13.55 26.65 -6.10
N ASN A 266 -13.47 26.51 -4.78
CA ASN A 266 -12.21 26.40 -4.05
C ASN A 266 -12.04 24.95 -3.62
N PHE A 267 -10.98 24.32 -4.13
CA PHE A 267 -10.63 22.96 -3.75
C PHE A 267 -9.16 22.82 -3.38
N MET A 268 -8.85 21.75 -2.65
CA MET A 268 -7.51 21.24 -2.41
C MET A 268 -7.50 19.74 -2.69
N LEU A 269 -6.53 19.26 -3.45
CA LEU A 269 -6.30 17.84 -3.67
C LEU A 269 -4.93 17.48 -3.09
N LEU A 270 -4.92 16.55 -2.15
CA LEU A 270 -3.72 16.05 -1.48
C LEU A 270 -3.33 14.72 -2.11
N CYS A 271 -2.11 14.63 -2.61
CA CYS A 271 -1.52 13.41 -3.17
C CYS A 271 -0.37 12.97 -2.27
N TYR A 272 -0.29 11.69 -1.91
CA TYR A 272 0.89 11.11 -1.25
C TYR A 272 1.21 9.78 -1.90
N ASP A 273 2.37 9.68 -2.55
CA ASP A 273 2.74 8.50 -3.32
C ASP A 273 4.26 8.38 -3.46
N PHE A 274 4.75 7.21 -3.88
CA PHE A 274 6.13 7.05 -4.35
C PHE A 274 6.34 7.95 -5.56
N SER A 275 7.18 8.98 -5.48
CA SER A 275 7.17 10.06 -6.46
C SER A 275 8.54 10.68 -6.74
N SER A 276 8.73 11.08 -8.00
CA SER A 276 9.90 11.81 -8.47
C SER A 276 9.58 13.28 -8.72
N ILE A 277 10.30 14.17 -8.02
CA ILE A 277 10.17 15.63 -8.14
C ILE A 277 10.89 16.21 -9.36
N ASN A 278 11.84 15.45 -9.92
CA ASN A 278 12.60 15.76 -11.13
C ASN A 278 12.75 14.47 -11.93
N VAL A 279 13.17 14.57 -13.18
CA VAL A 279 13.61 13.37 -13.93
C VAL A 279 14.70 12.70 -13.12
N SER A 280 14.50 11.43 -12.80
CA SER A 280 15.51 10.67 -12.10
C SER A 280 16.72 10.55 -13.01
N GLN A 281 17.88 11.07 -12.57
CA GLN A 281 19.17 10.69 -13.15
C GLN A 281 19.56 9.27 -12.71
N SER A 282 18.58 8.36 -12.55
CA SER A 282 18.83 6.96 -12.26
C SER A 282 19.64 6.34 -13.38
N LYS A 283 20.41 5.32 -13.03
CA LYS A 283 21.23 4.60 -14.01
C LYS A 283 20.44 3.51 -14.74
N ASP A 284 19.25 3.13 -14.24
CA ASP A 284 18.46 1.99 -14.73
C ASP A 284 16.94 2.27 -14.70
N TYR A 285 16.20 1.62 -15.60
CA TYR A 285 14.73 1.64 -15.65
C TYR A 285 14.12 0.88 -14.47
N LEU A 286 14.83 -0.09 -13.90
CA LEU A 286 14.39 -0.86 -12.74
C LEU A 286 14.14 0.02 -11.51
N ASP A 287 14.78 1.19 -11.43
CA ASP A 287 14.58 2.16 -10.35
C ASP A 287 13.25 2.93 -10.49
N SER A 288 12.53 2.78 -11.61
CA SER A 288 11.25 3.45 -11.83
C SER A 288 10.08 2.75 -11.13
N PHE A 289 10.26 1.53 -10.61
CA PHE A 289 9.21 0.78 -9.95
C PHE A 289 9.73 -0.09 -8.81
N GLY A 290 8.93 -0.21 -7.75
CA GLY A 290 9.14 -1.19 -6.68
C GLY A 290 8.54 -2.53 -7.05
N ARG A 291 9.24 -3.63 -6.75
CA ARG A 291 8.72 -5.00 -6.92
C ARG A 291 8.79 -5.78 -5.61
N PHE A 292 7.65 -6.24 -5.15
CA PHE A 292 7.51 -7.09 -3.97
C PHE A 292 6.75 -8.35 -4.38
N GLY A 293 7.48 -9.45 -4.56
CA GLY A 293 6.98 -10.67 -5.19
C GLY A 293 6.29 -10.39 -6.53
N ILE A 294 4.99 -10.69 -6.64
CA ILE A 294 4.21 -10.43 -7.87
C ILE A 294 3.64 -9.00 -7.98
N CYS A 295 3.74 -8.19 -6.91
CA CYS A 295 3.22 -6.82 -6.88
C CYS A 295 4.23 -5.82 -7.45
N TYR A 296 3.74 -4.89 -8.27
CA TYR A 296 4.48 -3.78 -8.86
C TYR A 296 3.89 -2.44 -8.39
N PHE A 297 4.77 -1.51 -8.02
CA PHE A 297 4.44 -0.16 -7.54
C PHE A 297 5.23 0.86 -8.36
N TYR A 298 4.62 1.95 -8.79
CA TYR A 298 5.22 2.84 -9.79
C TYR A 298 5.54 4.21 -9.21
N SER A 299 6.74 4.74 -9.51
CA SER A 299 7.07 6.13 -9.16
C SER A 299 6.23 7.12 -9.97
N ILE A 300 5.63 8.10 -9.32
CA ILE A 300 4.80 9.13 -9.92
C ILE A 300 5.64 10.37 -10.24
N PRO A 301 5.68 10.83 -11.50
CA PRO A 301 6.43 12.03 -11.89
C PRO A 301 5.70 13.31 -11.45
N PHE A 302 5.96 13.78 -10.23
CA PHE A 302 5.40 15.04 -9.73
C PHE A 302 5.78 16.25 -10.60
N PHE A 303 6.92 16.20 -11.29
CA PHE A 303 7.25 17.22 -12.30
C PHE A 303 6.26 17.28 -13.47
N LEU A 304 5.64 16.16 -13.87
CA LEU A 304 4.57 16.18 -14.88
C LEU A 304 3.23 16.65 -14.29
N LEU A 305 2.95 16.34 -13.00
CA LEU A 305 1.78 16.90 -12.32
C LEU A 305 1.88 18.44 -12.23
N GLN A 306 3.08 18.98 -12.02
CA GLN A 306 3.33 20.42 -12.09
C GLN A 306 2.98 20.99 -13.47
N GLU A 307 3.38 20.31 -14.55
CA GLU A 307 3.08 20.73 -15.93
C GLU A 307 1.58 20.71 -16.24
N TYR A 308 0.87 19.67 -15.77
CA TYR A 308 -0.59 19.63 -15.80
C TYR A 308 -1.18 20.84 -15.07
N CYS A 309 -0.70 21.12 -13.85
CA CYS A 309 -1.20 22.23 -13.05
C CYS A 309 -0.97 23.59 -13.73
N ASP A 310 0.22 23.84 -14.26
CA ASP A 310 0.56 25.08 -14.96
C ASP A 310 -0.39 25.33 -16.15
N ARG A 311 -0.68 24.27 -16.92
CA ARG A 311 -1.59 24.33 -18.07
C ARG A 311 -3.03 24.65 -17.68
N HIS A 312 -3.49 24.14 -16.54
CA HIS A 312 -4.85 24.38 -16.02
C HIS A 312 -4.93 25.60 -15.08
N ASN A 313 -3.85 26.39 -15.00
CA ASN A 313 -3.71 27.54 -14.08
C ASN A 313 -3.96 27.15 -12.59
N LEU A 314 -3.64 25.91 -12.24
CA LEU A 314 -3.65 25.39 -10.89
C LEU A 314 -2.32 25.68 -10.19
N GLN A 315 -2.32 25.62 -8.87
CA GLN A 315 -1.11 25.69 -8.09
C GLN A 315 -0.76 24.28 -7.62
N PHE A 316 0.50 23.88 -7.83
CA PHE A 316 1.07 22.68 -7.25
C PHE A 316 2.12 23.07 -6.22
N ILE A 317 2.04 22.47 -5.04
CA ILE A 317 3.02 22.62 -3.96
C ILE A 317 3.39 21.19 -3.56
N SER A 318 4.67 20.84 -3.60
CA SER A 318 5.12 19.51 -3.21
C SER A 318 6.21 19.58 -2.15
N SER A 319 6.32 18.51 -1.37
CA SER A 319 7.51 18.23 -0.57
C SER A 319 8.74 18.05 -1.45
N GLN A 320 9.90 18.16 -0.82
CA GLN A 320 11.21 17.92 -1.44
C GLN A 320 12.06 17.06 -0.51
N PHE A 321 11.52 15.93 -0.05
CA PHE A 321 12.21 15.08 0.92
C PHE A 321 13.44 14.44 0.24
N PRO A 322 14.67 14.81 0.66
CA PRO A 322 15.88 14.51 -0.12
C PRO A 322 16.29 13.03 -0.06
N ASP A 323 15.92 12.34 1.01
CA ASP A 323 16.25 10.93 1.28
C ASP A 323 15.00 10.03 1.23
N SER A 324 13.89 10.53 0.67
CA SER A 324 12.66 9.78 0.58
C SER A 324 12.16 9.65 -0.85
N GLU A 325 11.71 8.45 -1.13
CA GLU A 325 11.01 8.07 -2.33
C GLU A 325 9.55 8.54 -2.31
N ASN A 326 8.92 8.70 -1.14
CA ASN A 326 7.55 9.18 -1.08
C ASN A 326 7.50 10.71 -1.02
N GLN A 327 6.54 11.32 -1.73
CA GLN A 327 6.35 12.76 -1.73
C GLN A 327 4.88 13.12 -1.56
N ILE A 328 4.64 14.26 -0.92
CA ILE A 328 3.30 14.83 -0.72
C ILE A 328 3.14 16.02 -1.68
N GLY A 329 2.06 16.01 -2.45
CA GLY A 329 1.68 17.06 -3.38
C GLY A 329 0.34 17.67 -3.01
N VAL A 330 0.20 18.99 -3.23
CA VAL A 330 -1.04 19.74 -3.04
C VAL A 330 -1.38 20.46 -4.34
N ILE A 331 -2.51 20.10 -4.94
CA ILE A 331 -3.08 20.76 -6.13
C ILE A 331 -4.27 21.61 -5.70
N THR A 332 -4.30 22.89 -6.10
CA THR A 332 -5.38 23.80 -5.68
C THR A 332 -5.59 24.98 -6.65
N TYR A 333 -6.80 25.54 -6.68
CA TYR A 333 -7.05 26.88 -7.27
C TYR A 333 -6.63 28.04 -6.35
N LEU A 334 -6.41 27.79 -5.06
CA LEU A 334 -6.14 28.82 -4.08
C LEU A 334 -4.76 29.43 -4.26
N LYS A 335 -4.69 30.63 -4.89
CA LYS A 335 -3.45 31.39 -5.13
C LYS A 335 -3.02 32.28 -3.96
N SER A 336 -3.53 32.04 -2.76
CA SER A 336 -3.17 32.81 -1.55
C SER A 336 -1.69 32.62 -1.22
N MET A 337 -0.92 33.70 -1.17
CA MET A 337 0.50 33.64 -0.80
C MET A 337 0.71 33.17 0.65
N THR A 338 -0.21 33.51 1.55
CA THR A 338 -0.20 33.02 2.94
C THR A 338 -0.41 31.51 2.97
N PHE A 339 -1.45 31.01 2.29
CA PHE A 339 -1.72 29.57 2.20
C PHE A 339 -0.52 28.82 1.63
N LYS A 340 0.04 29.30 0.52
CA LYS A 340 1.23 28.71 -0.10
C LYS A 340 2.38 28.60 0.89
N ARG A 341 2.71 29.70 1.57
CA ARG A 341 3.82 29.75 2.53
C ARG A 341 3.61 28.76 3.67
N ASP A 342 2.39 28.72 4.22
CA ASP A 342 2.10 27.92 5.40
C ASP A 342 2.05 26.42 5.07
N VAL A 343 1.51 26.04 3.90
CA VAL A 343 1.59 24.66 3.38
C VAL A 343 3.03 24.27 3.04
N THR A 344 3.80 25.13 2.37
CA THR A 344 5.22 24.87 2.11
C THR A 344 5.99 24.66 3.41
N ALA A 345 5.74 25.44 4.46
CA ALA A 345 6.39 25.25 5.74
C ALA A 345 6.05 23.89 6.40
N LEU A 346 4.85 23.34 6.16
CA LEU A 346 4.49 21.98 6.60
C LEU A 346 5.17 20.89 5.76
N LEU A 347 5.48 21.17 4.50
CA LEU A 347 6.14 20.23 3.58
C LEU A 347 7.68 20.33 3.60
N ASP A 348 8.23 21.42 4.13
CA ASP A 348 9.66 21.65 4.36
C ASP A 348 10.15 21.03 5.70
N THR A 349 9.51 19.95 6.14
CA THR A 349 9.92 19.16 7.32
C THR A 349 10.52 17.83 6.90
N THR A 350 10.84 16.97 7.86
CA THR A 350 11.11 15.56 7.57
C THR A 350 9.84 14.86 7.07
N GLU A 351 10.00 13.82 6.25
CA GLU A 351 8.88 12.96 5.86
C GLU A 351 8.25 12.36 7.13
N PRO A 352 6.91 12.32 7.24
CA PRO A 352 6.22 11.55 8.27
C PRO A 352 6.77 10.11 8.36
N GLY A 353 7.18 9.71 9.56
CA GLY A 353 7.76 8.41 9.85
C GLY A 353 9.27 8.28 9.66
N GLN A 354 9.97 9.26 9.06
CA GLN A 354 11.43 9.18 8.84
C GLN A 354 12.21 9.06 10.16
N ASP A 355 11.87 9.89 11.15
CA ASP A 355 12.53 9.86 12.48
C ASP A 355 12.25 8.54 13.20
N VAL A 356 11.01 8.04 13.05
CA VAL A 356 10.55 6.76 13.60
C VAL A 356 11.31 5.59 12.96
N TYR A 357 11.52 5.64 11.64
CA TYR A 357 12.26 4.64 10.89
C TYR A 357 13.71 4.54 11.37
N GLY A 358 14.37 5.68 11.63
CA GLY A 358 15.72 5.70 12.18
C GLY A 358 15.86 4.95 13.51
N TYR A 359 14.87 5.06 14.42
CA TYR A 359 14.85 4.28 15.66
C TYR A 359 14.48 2.81 15.43
N THR A 360 13.57 2.55 14.50
CA THR A 360 13.15 1.19 14.11
C THR A 360 14.36 0.36 13.68
N LEU A 361 15.23 0.89 12.81
CA LEU A 361 16.45 0.22 12.37
C LEU A 361 17.38 -0.12 13.54
N LYS A 362 17.65 0.85 14.42
CA LYS A 362 18.49 0.63 15.63
C LYS A 362 17.94 -0.50 16.50
N ILE A 363 16.62 -0.56 16.69
CA ILE A 363 15.97 -1.59 17.50
C ILE A 363 16.09 -2.96 16.84
N GLN A 364 15.87 -3.06 15.52
CA GLN A 364 16.00 -4.32 14.77
C GLN A 364 17.45 -4.86 14.83
N GLU A 365 18.44 -3.97 14.75
CA GLU A 365 19.87 -4.28 14.79
C GLU A 365 20.41 -4.56 16.21
N ALA A 366 19.62 -4.30 17.26
CA ALA A 366 20.07 -4.48 18.64
C ALA A 366 20.49 -5.94 18.92
N ASN A 367 21.71 -6.15 19.37
CA ASN A 367 22.26 -7.50 19.60
C ASN A 367 22.06 -8.01 21.05
N SER A 368 21.46 -7.20 21.91
CA SER A 368 21.20 -7.54 23.32
C SER A 368 19.94 -6.85 23.82
N LEU A 369 19.35 -7.40 24.88
CA LEU A 369 18.15 -6.84 25.51
C LEU A 369 18.42 -5.44 26.06
N ASP A 370 19.55 -5.23 26.73
CA ASP A 370 19.89 -3.93 27.32
C ASP A 370 19.97 -2.82 26.26
N LEU A 371 20.64 -3.10 25.14
CA LEU A 371 20.75 -2.16 24.03
C LEU A 371 19.40 -1.88 23.36
N CYS A 372 18.56 -2.91 23.19
CA CYS A 372 17.20 -2.74 22.68
C CYS A 372 16.37 -1.82 23.61
N LEU A 373 16.41 -2.05 24.92
CA LEU A 373 15.69 -1.24 25.90
C LEU A 373 16.25 0.19 25.99
N GLU A 374 17.54 0.39 25.78
CA GLU A 374 18.17 1.71 25.66
C GLU A 374 17.60 2.47 24.46
N PHE A 375 17.61 1.88 23.26
CA PHE A 375 17.05 2.52 22.07
C PHE A 375 15.55 2.80 22.18
N VAL A 376 14.78 1.90 22.80
CA VAL A 376 13.35 2.14 23.08
C VAL A 376 13.18 3.34 24.02
N ARG A 377 14.04 3.49 25.04
CA ARG A 377 13.98 4.62 25.97
C ARG A 377 14.35 5.93 25.29
N GLU A 378 15.40 5.93 24.48
CA GLU A 378 15.78 7.09 23.67
C GLU A 378 14.65 7.51 22.74
N ALA A 379 14.05 6.56 22.01
CA ALA A 379 12.93 6.81 21.12
C ALA A 379 11.74 7.44 21.87
N LYS A 380 11.37 6.92 23.05
CA LYS A 380 10.28 7.49 23.88
C LYS A 380 10.55 8.91 24.40
N GLN A 381 11.82 9.31 24.50
CA GLN A 381 12.21 10.66 24.92
C GLN A 381 12.24 11.65 23.76
N SER A 382 12.58 11.17 22.56
CA SER A 382 12.73 12.02 21.37
C SER A 382 11.46 12.13 20.53
N LEU A 383 10.71 11.03 20.38
CA LEU A 383 9.54 10.96 19.51
C LEU A 383 8.29 11.49 20.20
N THR A 384 7.39 12.09 19.43
CA THR A 384 6.04 12.49 19.89
C THR A 384 5.15 11.28 20.15
N LEU A 385 4.01 11.46 20.83
CA LEU A 385 3.05 10.37 21.05
C LEU A 385 2.48 9.81 19.73
N ASP A 386 2.22 10.68 18.75
CA ASP A 386 1.75 10.28 17.42
C ASP A 386 2.80 9.39 16.72
N GLN A 387 4.08 9.77 16.80
CA GLN A 387 5.20 8.99 16.27
C GLN A 387 5.41 7.66 17.03
N GLN A 388 5.28 7.66 18.36
CA GLN A 388 5.44 6.45 19.18
C GLN A 388 4.33 5.40 18.92
N SER A 389 3.19 5.81 18.37
CA SER A 389 2.08 4.92 18.02
C SER A 389 2.23 4.25 16.65
N ASP A 390 3.33 4.50 15.94
CA ASP A 390 3.57 3.93 14.61
C ASP A 390 3.59 2.40 14.61
N TYR A 391 2.97 1.80 13.59
CA TYR A 391 2.85 0.36 13.44
C TYR A 391 4.21 -0.33 13.34
N VAL A 392 5.08 0.15 12.44
CA VAL A 392 6.36 -0.49 12.12
C VAL A 392 7.29 -0.42 13.32
N PHE A 393 7.28 0.72 14.02
CA PHE A 393 8.02 0.94 15.25
C PHE A 393 7.58 -0.01 16.37
N LEU A 394 6.28 -0.01 16.72
CA LEU A 394 5.73 -0.87 17.76
C LEU A 394 5.96 -2.36 17.44
N PHE A 395 5.77 -2.75 16.17
CA PHE A 395 5.97 -4.13 15.74
C PHE A 395 7.44 -4.54 15.82
N SER A 396 8.38 -3.65 15.47
CA SER A 396 9.82 -3.93 15.56
C SER A 396 10.28 -4.09 17.01
N ILE A 397 9.76 -3.27 17.94
CA ILE A 397 9.98 -3.46 19.38
C ILE A 397 9.46 -4.83 19.82
N ALA A 398 8.21 -5.15 19.49
CA ALA A 398 7.58 -6.41 19.88
C ALA A 398 8.36 -7.61 19.32
N SER A 399 8.75 -7.58 18.05
CA SER A 399 9.50 -8.65 17.39
C SER A 399 10.84 -8.86 18.07
N LYS A 400 11.57 -7.77 18.36
CA LYS A 400 12.87 -7.87 19.01
C LYS A 400 12.79 -8.38 20.45
N LEU A 401 11.78 -7.94 21.19
CA LEU A 401 11.52 -8.44 22.55
C LEU A 401 11.11 -9.91 22.56
N TYR A 402 10.45 -10.40 21.51
CA TYR A 402 10.14 -11.82 21.36
C TYR A 402 11.42 -12.66 21.21
N GLU A 403 12.40 -12.20 20.43
CA GLU A 403 13.73 -12.85 20.30
C GLU A 403 14.44 -12.96 21.65
N PHE A 404 14.30 -11.95 22.52
CA PHE A 404 14.87 -11.95 23.87
C PHE A 404 14.01 -12.66 24.93
N GLY A 405 12.86 -13.24 24.55
CA GLY A 405 11.97 -13.97 25.45
C GLY A 405 11.16 -13.07 26.41
N CYS A 406 11.03 -11.78 26.13
CA CYS A 406 10.28 -10.83 26.96
C CYS A 406 8.79 -10.80 26.59
N TYR A 407 8.12 -11.96 26.67
CA TYR A 407 6.78 -12.17 26.08
C TYR A 407 5.68 -11.24 26.61
N ASP A 408 5.69 -10.88 27.90
CA ASP A 408 4.71 -9.93 28.46
C ASP A 408 4.81 -8.54 27.79
N GLN A 409 6.03 -8.11 27.45
CA GLN A 409 6.24 -6.85 26.74
C GLN A 409 5.82 -6.97 25.27
N VAL A 410 6.02 -8.13 24.63
CA VAL A 410 5.51 -8.39 23.28
C VAL A 410 3.99 -8.21 23.24
N ILE A 411 3.28 -8.77 24.23
CA ILE A 411 1.82 -8.62 24.36
C ILE A 411 1.46 -7.14 24.53
N HIS A 412 2.15 -6.41 25.41
CA HIS A 412 1.90 -4.98 25.63
C HIS A 412 2.03 -4.13 24.35
N TYR A 413 3.11 -4.30 23.58
CA TYR A 413 3.30 -3.51 22.35
C TYR A 413 2.32 -3.92 21.25
N THR A 414 2.01 -5.21 21.13
CA THR A 414 1.00 -5.69 20.16
C THR A 414 -0.43 -5.30 20.52
N ASP A 415 -0.74 -5.07 21.80
CA ASP A 415 -2.04 -4.53 22.22
C ASP A 415 -2.29 -3.12 21.67
N PHE A 416 -1.28 -2.25 21.66
CA PHE A 416 -1.40 -0.92 21.04
C PHE A 416 -1.68 -1.01 19.54
N ILE A 417 -0.99 -1.90 18.84
CA ILE A 417 -1.21 -2.12 17.42
C ILE A 417 -2.65 -2.60 17.16
N LEU A 418 -3.11 -3.60 17.92
CA LEU A 418 -4.43 -4.18 17.73
C LEU A 418 -5.57 -3.22 18.11
N PHE A 419 -5.31 -2.28 19.02
CA PHE A 419 -6.28 -1.23 19.32
C PHE A 419 -6.53 -0.32 18.11
N ASP A 420 -5.48 -0.01 17.34
CA ASP A 420 -5.58 0.88 16.18
C ASP A 420 -6.04 0.16 14.91
N TYR A 421 -5.44 -1.00 14.62
CA TYR A 421 -5.57 -1.73 13.35
C TYR A 421 -6.50 -2.96 13.42
N VAL A 422 -6.93 -3.37 14.63
CA VAL A 422 -7.86 -4.48 14.87
C VAL A 422 -7.45 -5.75 14.13
N GLY A 423 -8.32 -6.32 13.30
CA GLY A 423 -8.11 -7.58 12.60
C GLY A 423 -7.16 -7.49 11.41
N PHE A 424 -6.72 -6.29 11.01
CA PHE A 424 -5.88 -6.10 9.82
C PHE A 424 -4.38 -6.15 10.09
N SER A 425 -3.98 -6.04 11.36
CA SER A 425 -2.57 -6.21 11.76
C SER A 425 -2.22 -7.69 11.89
N LEU A 426 -2.26 -8.45 10.79
CA LEU A 426 -2.12 -9.91 10.81
C LEU A 426 -0.78 -10.39 11.41
N ASN A 427 0.32 -9.69 11.13
CA ASN A 427 1.61 -9.98 11.76
C ASN A 427 1.59 -9.75 13.28
N ALA A 428 0.92 -8.71 13.77
CA ALA A 428 0.80 -8.45 15.21
C ALA A 428 -0.08 -9.50 15.90
N ILE A 429 -1.16 -9.95 15.24
CA ILE A 429 -1.98 -11.09 15.68
C ILE A 429 -1.11 -12.34 15.85
N LEU A 430 -0.34 -12.68 14.82
CA LEU A 430 0.53 -13.86 14.80
C LEU A 430 1.65 -13.79 15.86
N LEU A 431 2.26 -12.62 16.04
CA LEU A 431 3.31 -12.45 17.04
C LEU A 431 2.75 -12.51 18.47
N LYS A 432 1.61 -11.87 18.71
CA LYS A 432 0.94 -11.88 20.00
C LYS A 432 0.42 -13.27 20.36
N SER A 433 -0.14 -14.04 19.42
CA SER A 433 -0.58 -15.41 19.68
C SER A 433 0.58 -16.30 20.12
N LYS A 434 1.73 -16.17 19.46
CA LYS A 434 2.97 -16.88 19.86
C LYS A 434 3.42 -16.49 21.26
N ALA A 435 3.41 -15.21 21.59
CA ALA A 435 3.76 -14.73 22.94
C ALA A 435 2.78 -15.25 24.01
N LEU A 436 1.48 -15.19 23.74
CA LEU A 436 0.42 -15.69 24.63
C LEU A 436 0.61 -17.17 24.96
N ARG A 437 0.91 -18.01 23.96
CA ARG A 437 1.24 -19.44 24.17
C ARG A 437 2.43 -19.62 25.11
N LYS A 438 3.51 -18.84 24.91
CA LYS A 438 4.71 -18.90 25.77
C LYS A 438 4.44 -18.51 27.22
N THR A 439 3.45 -17.66 27.45
CA THR A 439 2.98 -17.24 28.78
C THR A 439 1.85 -18.11 29.35
N GLY A 440 1.39 -19.15 28.62
CA GLY A 440 0.35 -20.08 29.07
C GLY A 440 -1.09 -19.67 28.78
N PHE A 441 -1.33 -18.54 28.11
CA PHE A 441 -2.66 -18.04 27.72
C PHE A 441 -3.12 -18.64 26.39
N ILE A 442 -3.12 -19.98 26.29
CA ILE A 442 -3.34 -20.70 25.02
C ILE A 442 -4.74 -20.46 24.43
N LYS A 443 -5.77 -20.34 25.28
CA LYS A 443 -7.15 -20.06 24.82
C LYS A 443 -7.30 -18.67 24.24
N ASP A 444 -6.62 -17.68 24.83
CA ASP A 444 -6.64 -16.31 24.32
C ASP A 444 -5.89 -16.22 22.99
N ALA A 445 -4.79 -16.99 22.84
CA ALA A 445 -4.10 -17.13 21.57
C ALA A 445 -5.03 -17.70 20.48
N LEU A 446 -5.81 -18.74 20.78
CA LEU A 446 -6.78 -19.31 19.83
C LEU A 446 -7.83 -18.29 19.43
N SER A 447 -8.44 -17.60 20.40
CA SER A 447 -9.46 -16.59 20.15
C SER A 447 -8.93 -15.44 19.29
N LEU A 448 -7.67 -15.05 19.49
CA LEU A 448 -7.01 -14.01 18.72
C LEU A 448 -6.79 -14.44 17.26
N VAL A 449 -6.31 -15.67 17.04
CA VAL A 449 -6.11 -16.23 15.69
C VAL A 449 -7.45 -16.40 14.96
N ASP A 450 -8.49 -16.90 15.63
CA ASP A 450 -9.83 -17.02 15.05
C ASP A 450 -10.42 -15.65 14.67
N MET A 451 -10.12 -14.60 15.43
CA MET A 451 -10.49 -13.23 15.05
C MET A 451 -9.76 -12.79 13.78
N GLY A 452 -8.45 -13.00 13.68
CA GLY A 452 -7.68 -12.70 12.45
C GLY A 452 -8.21 -13.44 11.22
N LEU A 453 -8.52 -14.73 11.34
CA LEU A 453 -9.05 -15.55 10.25
C LEU A 453 -10.45 -15.12 9.77
N LYS A 454 -11.26 -14.46 10.62
CA LYS A 454 -12.53 -13.85 10.19
C LYS A 454 -12.32 -12.66 9.26
N HIS A 455 -11.21 -11.93 9.41
CA HIS A 455 -10.89 -10.76 8.59
C HIS A 455 -10.05 -11.10 7.36
N ALA A 456 -9.19 -12.13 7.47
CA ALA A 456 -8.28 -12.54 6.40
C ALA A 456 -8.24 -14.07 6.29
N SER A 457 -9.30 -14.66 5.76
CA SER A 457 -9.44 -16.11 5.63
C SER A 457 -8.45 -16.75 4.66
N SER A 458 -7.74 -15.96 3.86
CA SER A 458 -6.70 -16.41 2.94
C SER A 458 -5.29 -16.37 3.54
N TYR A 459 -5.09 -15.88 4.77
CA TYR A 459 -3.76 -15.77 5.37
C TYR A 459 -3.31 -17.07 6.02
N ASP A 460 -2.45 -17.80 5.31
CA ASP A 460 -1.97 -19.15 5.60
C ASP A 460 -1.29 -19.29 6.97
N LEU A 461 -0.45 -18.33 7.37
CA LEU A 461 0.31 -18.42 8.62
C LEU A 461 -0.57 -18.44 9.87
N LEU A 462 -1.80 -17.90 9.81
CA LEU A 462 -2.76 -18.01 10.92
C LEU A 462 -3.32 -19.42 11.04
N TYR A 463 -3.58 -20.12 9.94
CA TYR A 463 -3.98 -21.53 10.00
C TYR A 463 -2.86 -22.41 10.56
N LEU A 464 -1.62 -22.14 10.17
CA LEU A 464 -0.47 -22.85 10.71
C LEU A 464 -0.34 -22.62 12.23
N GLU A 465 -0.48 -21.38 12.69
CA GLU A 465 -0.47 -21.07 14.12
C GLU A 465 -1.65 -21.70 14.87
N LYS A 466 -2.85 -21.70 14.28
CA LYS A 466 -4.02 -22.37 14.83
C LYS A 466 -3.79 -23.87 15.01
N ALA A 467 -3.14 -24.53 14.04
CA ALA A 467 -2.78 -25.94 14.14
C ALA A 467 -1.85 -26.21 15.33
N PHE A 468 -0.85 -25.35 15.56
CA PHE A 468 0.04 -25.49 16.72
C PHE A 468 -0.68 -25.27 18.05
N ILE A 469 -1.57 -24.28 18.13
CA ILE A 469 -2.39 -24.03 19.33
C ILE A 469 -3.32 -25.23 19.61
N ALA A 470 -4.00 -25.73 18.59
CA ALA A 470 -4.89 -26.89 18.70
C ALA A 470 -4.14 -28.14 19.15
N GLN A 471 -2.91 -28.34 18.68
CA GLN A 471 -2.05 -29.44 19.11
C GLN A 471 -1.73 -29.35 20.61
N GLU A 472 -1.38 -28.17 21.12
CA GLU A 472 -1.15 -27.95 22.57
C GLU A 472 -2.40 -28.19 23.41
N LEU A 473 -3.59 -27.94 22.84
CA LEU A 473 -4.89 -28.22 23.47
C LEU A 473 -5.38 -29.67 23.29
N ASN A 474 -4.62 -30.53 22.60
CA ASN A 474 -5.01 -31.90 22.22
C ASN A 474 -6.31 -31.97 21.39
N GLN A 475 -6.55 -30.99 20.52
CA GLN A 475 -7.72 -30.90 19.64
C GLN A 475 -7.38 -31.37 18.22
N MET A 476 -7.18 -32.68 18.04
CA MET A 476 -6.62 -33.23 16.79
C MET A 476 -7.48 -32.99 15.54
N ASP A 477 -8.82 -32.95 15.67
CA ASP A 477 -9.70 -32.62 14.55
C ASP A 477 -9.43 -31.19 14.02
N VAL A 478 -9.19 -30.25 14.94
CA VAL A 478 -8.87 -28.85 14.61
C VAL A 478 -7.46 -28.73 14.01
N VAL A 479 -6.51 -29.56 14.47
CA VAL A 479 -5.17 -29.65 13.85
C VAL A 479 -5.30 -30.06 12.39
N LYS A 480 -6.07 -31.11 12.12
CA LYS A 480 -6.29 -31.63 10.76
C LYS A 480 -6.95 -30.59 9.86
N GLU A 481 -8.06 -30.00 10.32
CA GLU A 481 -8.78 -28.94 9.58
C GLU A 481 -7.86 -27.74 9.28
N SER A 482 -7.12 -27.26 10.29
CA SER A 482 -6.25 -26.10 10.12
C SER A 482 -5.07 -26.38 9.18
N LEU A 483 -4.48 -27.59 9.22
CA LEU A 483 -3.42 -27.95 8.28
C LEU A 483 -3.92 -28.11 6.85
N THR A 484 -5.14 -28.63 6.64
CA THR A 484 -5.78 -28.65 5.32
C THR A 484 -5.92 -27.22 4.78
N LEU A 485 -6.53 -26.32 5.57
CA LEU A 485 -6.73 -24.93 5.16
C LEU A 485 -5.41 -24.16 4.95
N TYR A 486 -4.38 -24.44 5.76
CA TYR A 486 -3.03 -23.91 5.53
C TYR A 486 -2.53 -24.30 4.14
N PHE A 487 -2.61 -25.57 3.77
CA PHE A 487 -2.14 -26.06 2.48
C PHE A 487 -2.96 -25.54 1.30
N ASP A 488 -4.26 -25.29 1.49
CA ASP A 488 -5.14 -24.70 0.47
C ASP A 488 -4.84 -23.20 0.25
N THR A 489 -4.28 -22.53 1.25
CA THR A 489 -4.05 -21.07 1.23
C THR A 489 -2.59 -20.67 1.18
N VAL A 490 -1.65 -21.62 1.29
CA VAL A 490 -0.22 -21.31 1.36
C VAL A 490 0.27 -20.56 0.14
N MET A 491 0.75 -19.34 0.38
CA MET A 491 1.20 -18.43 -0.67
C MET A 491 2.67 -18.64 -0.97
N VAL A 492 3.53 -18.61 0.05
CA VAL A 492 4.99 -18.63 -0.10
C VAL A 492 5.60 -19.74 0.76
N ASN A 493 6.62 -20.43 0.23
CA ASN A 493 7.42 -21.43 0.96
C ASN A 493 6.60 -22.47 1.74
N PRO A 494 5.80 -23.31 1.05
CA PRO A 494 5.02 -24.36 1.70
C PRO A 494 5.87 -25.31 2.54
N GLN A 495 5.43 -25.52 3.78
CA GLN A 495 6.06 -26.42 4.74
C GLN A 495 5.71 -27.88 4.43
N TRP A 496 6.19 -28.41 3.30
CA TRP A 496 5.85 -29.74 2.78
C TRP A 496 6.07 -30.89 3.77
N GLN A 497 6.98 -30.74 4.73
CA GLN A 497 7.17 -31.70 5.81
C GLN A 497 5.91 -31.93 6.66
N LEU A 498 5.03 -30.93 6.77
CA LEU A 498 3.76 -31.02 7.49
C LEU A 498 2.70 -31.82 6.73
N LEU A 499 2.89 -32.06 5.42
CA LEU A 499 1.95 -32.86 4.63
C LEU A 499 1.94 -34.32 5.08
N ASN A 500 3.10 -34.85 5.49
CA ASN A 500 3.20 -36.19 6.05
C ASN A 500 2.46 -36.31 7.38
N LEU A 501 2.52 -35.25 8.21
CA LEU A 501 1.75 -35.18 9.45
C LEU A 501 0.25 -35.18 9.13
N LEU A 502 -0.21 -34.32 8.23
CA LEU A 502 -1.61 -34.25 7.82
C LEU A 502 -2.14 -35.61 7.33
N LYS A 503 -1.37 -36.34 6.52
CA LYS A 503 -1.74 -37.68 6.04
C LYS A 503 -1.83 -38.75 7.13
N SER A 504 -1.22 -38.51 8.29
CA SER A 504 -1.23 -39.42 9.43
C SER A 504 -2.37 -39.15 10.43
N LEU A 505 -3.00 -37.99 10.33
CA LEU A 505 -4.19 -37.56 11.10
C LEU A 505 -5.48 -37.94 10.37
#